data_AF-A0AAW8U8U8-F1
#
_entry.id   AF-A0AAW8U8U8-F1
#
_cell.length_a   1.000
_cell.length_b   1.000
_cell.length_c   1.000
_cell.angle_alpha   90.00
_cell.angle_beta   90.00
_cell.angle_gamma   90.00
#
_symmetry.space_group_name_H-M   'P 1'
#
loop_
_entity.id
_entity.type
_entity.pdbx_description
1 polymer ?
#
loop_
_entity_poly.entity_id
_entity_poly.type
_entity_poly.pdbx_seq_one_letter_code
_entity_poly.pdbx_strand_id
1 'polypeptide(L)'
;MNQKNTIRIFILLSFLCVVGVFLMSDAFQSMAYWGNSMVWYWVGAVITYLIWLIGIILLVLAVTKKNGSYNLSTIVSNVIFLVLFTLFIVVFIFLLMLIISRQARMGF
;
A
#
# COMPACT_ATOMS: atom_id res chain seq x y z
N MET A 1 -26.39 6.03 12.27
CA MET A 1 -25.47 6.81 11.40
C MET A 1 -25.94 6.69 9.95
N ASN A 2 -26.13 7.81 9.23
CA ASN A 2 -26.65 7.81 7.85
C ASN A 2 -25.65 7.15 6.87
N GLN A 3 -26.13 6.26 5.98
CA GLN A 3 -25.32 5.57 4.96
C GLN A 3 -24.45 6.54 4.15
N LYS A 4 -25.00 7.69 3.78
CA LYS A 4 -24.30 8.75 3.02
C LYS A 4 -23.13 9.34 3.81
N ASN A 5 -23.28 9.47 5.13
CA ASN A 5 -22.23 9.99 6.02
C ASN A 5 -21.12 8.97 6.22
N THR A 6 -21.45 7.68 6.36
CA THR A 6 -20.43 6.62 6.46
C THR A 6 -19.58 6.50 5.19
N ILE A 7 -20.20 6.57 4.00
CA ILE A 7 -19.47 6.55 2.72
C ILE A 7 -18.52 7.75 2.63
N ARG A 8 -18.97 8.95 3.00
CA ARG A 8 -18.13 10.16 3.02
C ARG A 8 -16.92 10.00 3.94
N ILE A 9 -17.11 9.43 5.12
CA ILE A 9 -16.02 9.20 6.07
C ILE A 9 -14.99 8.22 5.50
N PHE A 10 -15.43 7.13 4.88
CA PHE A 10 -14.50 6.17 4.25
C PHE A 10 -13.71 6.81 3.10
N ILE A 11 -14.34 7.65 2.28
CA ILE A 11 -13.65 8.37 1.21
C ILE A 11 -12.62 9.37 1.78
N LEU A 12 -12.99 10.14 2.80
CA LEU A 12 -12.08 11.09 3.43
C LEU A 12 -10.88 10.39 4.07
N LEU A 13 -11.11 9.26 4.74
CA LEU A 13 -10.05 8.48 5.36
C LEU A 13 -9.14 7.82 4.32
N SER A 14 -9.72 7.31 3.23
CA SER A 14 -8.96 6.78 2.07
C SER A 14 -8.09 7.88 1.44
N PHE A 15 -8.63 9.08 1.26
CA PHE A 15 -7.87 10.22 0.75
C PHE A 15 -6.71 10.61 1.69
N LEU A 16 -6.95 10.61 3.00
CA LEU A 16 -5.91 10.87 4.00
C LEU A 16 -4.79 9.81 3.95
N CYS A 17 -5.11 8.55 3.69
CA CYS A 17 -4.11 7.52 3.43
C CYS A 17 -3.26 7.83 2.18
N VAL A 18 -3.86 8.28 1.09
CA VAL A 18 -3.11 8.66 -0.13
C VAL A 18 -2.17 9.83 0.12
N VAL A 19 -2.62 10.85 0.86
CA VAL A 19 -1.76 11.96 1.29
C VAL A 19 -0.61 11.44 2.16
N GLY A 20 -0.89 10.53 3.10
CA GLY A 20 0.12 9.88 3.92
C GLY A 20 1.16 9.12 3.10
N VAL A 21 0.73 8.34 2.10
CA VAL A 21 1.63 7.62 1.18
C VAL A 21 2.51 8.59 0.40
N PHE A 22 1.94 9.69 -0.10
CA PHE A 22 2.69 10.70 -0.84
C PHE A 22 3.79 11.32 0.02
N LEU A 23 3.45 11.77 1.23
CA LEU A 23 4.44 12.34 2.17
C LEU A 23 5.50 11.33 2.58
N MET A 24 5.09 10.06 2.76
CA MET A 24 6.03 9.02 3.16
C MET A 24 6.95 8.57 2.03
N SER A 25 6.57 8.85 0.77
CA SER A 25 7.35 8.48 -0.41
C SER A 25 8.72 9.13 -0.46
N ASP A 26 8.79 10.41 -0.09
CA ASP A 26 10.06 11.13 0.02
C ASP A 26 10.80 10.75 1.31
N ALA A 27 10.05 10.54 2.39
CA ALA A 27 10.62 10.19 3.68
C ALA A 27 11.36 8.83 3.63
N PHE A 28 10.77 7.78 3.07
CA PHE A 28 11.41 6.45 3.06
C PHE A 28 12.65 6.42 2.15
N GLN A 29 12.70 7.24 1.10
CA GLN A 29 13.90 7.38 0.27
C GLN A 29 15.04 7.98 1.08
N SER A 30 14.77 9.03 1.87
CA SER A 30 15.78 9.62 2.76
C SER A 30 16.27 8.66 3.85
N MET A 31 15.39 7.75 4.31
CA MET A 31 15.72 6.74 5.30
C MET A 31 16.76 5.72 4.81
N ALA A 32 17.01 5.61 3.49
CA ALA A 32 18.10 4.81 2.97
C ALA A 32 19.49 5.24 3.49
N TYR A 33 19.62 6.49 3.92
CA TYR A 33 20.87 7.09 4.39
C TYR A 33 20.96 7.20 5.92
N TRP A 34 19.94 6.77 6.66
CA TRP A 34 19.88 6.94 8.13
C TRP A 34 20.76 5.96 8.92
N GLY A 35 21.43 5.03 8.24
CA GLY A 35 22.38 4.11 8.86
C GLY A 35 23.26 3.42 7.83
N ASN A 36 24.09 2.49 8.29
CA ASN A 36 25.02 1.75 7.43
C ASN A 36 24.35 0.74 6.48
N SER A 37 23.02 0.60 6.52
CA SER A 37 22.27 -0.36 5.71
C SER A 37 20.91 0.18 5.29
N MET A 38 20.34 -0.40 4.23
CA MET A 38 19.02 -0.04 3.70
C MET A 38 17.85 -0.50 4.61
N VAL A 39 18.11 -0.95 5.84
CA VAL A 39 17.06 -1.45 6.75
C VAL A 39 15.98 -0.39 6.97
N TRP A 40 16.36 0.85 7.21
CA TRP A 40 15.43 1.96 7.44
C TRP A 40 14.61 2.33 6.20
N TYR A 41 15.19 2.22 5.01
CA TYR A 41 14.46 2.33 3.74
C TYR A 41 13.36 1.25 3.66
N TRP A 42 13.68 0.00 3.98
CA TRP A 42 12.70 -1.09 3.93
C TRP A 42 11.59 -0.94 4.98
N VAL A 43 11.91 -0.45 6.18
CA VAL A 43 10.91 -0.12 7.19
C VAL A 43 9.95 0.96 6.67
N GLY A 44 10.47 2.06 6.12
CA GLY A 44 9.66 3.13 5.55
C GLY A 44 8.82 2.65 4.35
N ALA A 45 9.39 1.82 3.48
CA ALA A 45 8.69 1.23 2.35
C ALA A 45 7.51 0.35 2.82
N VAL A 46 7.73 -0.56 3.78
CA VAL A 46 6.67 -1.43 4.34
C VAL A 46 5.54 -0.58 4.94
N ILE A 47 5.88 0.44 5.73
CA ILE A 47 4.88 1.34 6.32
C ILE A 47 4.06 2.04 5.22
N THR A 48 4.72 2.53 4.18
CA THR A 48 4.07 3.21 3.05
C THR A 48 3.09 2.28 2.33
N TYR A 49 3.49 1.03 2.06
CA TYR A 49 2.61 0.04 1.43
C TYR A 49 1.43 -0.35 2.33
N LEU A 50 1.61 -0.41 3.66
CA LEU A 50 0.51 -0.68 4.60
C LEU A 50 -0.52 0.45 4.59
N ILE A 51 -0.07 1.71 4.63
CA ILE A 51 -0.97 2.89 4.58
C ILE A 51 -1.74 2.91 3.25
N TRP A 52 -1.05 2.62 2.14
CA TRP A 52 -1.66 2.51 0.82
C TRP A 52 -2.75 1.44 0.78
N LEU A 53 -2.46 0.25 1.32
CA LEU A 53 -3.38 -0.89 1.36
C LEU A 53 -4.62 -0.57 2.20
N ILE A 54 -4.46 0.07 3.36
CA ILE A 54 -5.58 0.55 4.18
C ILE A 54 -6.44 1.55 3.40
N GLY A 55 -5.80 2.49 2.70
CA GLY A 55 -6.48 3.48 1.86
C GLY A 55 -7.36 2.84 0.79
N ILE A 56 -6.87 1.79 0.12
CA ILE A 56 -7.64 1.08 -0.90
C ILE A 56 -8.77 0.25 -0.29
N ILE A 57 -8.55 -0.45 0.84
CA ILE A 57 -9.61 -1.19 1.53
C ILE A 57 -10.78 -0.25 1.87
N LEU A 58 -10.49 0.94 2.40
CA LEU A 58 -11.50 1.96 2.71
C LEU A 58 -12.26 2.42 1.47
N LEU A 59 -11.56 2.58 0.34
CA LEU A 59 -12.16 2.93 -0.95
C LEU A 59 -13.10 1.81 -1.45
N VAL A 60 -12.65 0.56 -1.41
CA VAL A 60 -13.44 -0.62 -1.82
C VAL A 60 -14.69 -0.73 -0.96
N LEU A 61 -14.57 -0.53 0.36
CA LEU A 61 -15.72 -0.52 1.27
C LEU A 61 -16.70 0.62 0.94
N ALA A 62 -16.20 1.82 0.61
CA ALA A 62 -17.04 2.96 0.22
C ALA A 62 -17.81 2.69 -1.07
N VAL A 63 -17.15 2.15 -2.10
CA VAL A 63 -17.75 1.82 -3.40
C VAL A 63 -18.77 0.69 -3.26
N THR A 64 -18.40 -0.37 -2.55
CA THR A 64 -19.28 -1.53 -2.34
C THR A 64 -20.54 -1.14 -1.58
N LYS A 65 -20.41 -0.30 -0.56
CA LYS A 65 -21.54 0.23 0.22
C LYS A 65 -22.41 1.21 -0.58
N LYS A 66 -21.86 1.93 -1.55
CA LYS A 66 -22.62 2.79 -2.48
C LYS A 66 -23.46 1.96 -3.45
N ASN A 67 -22.91 0.86 -3.96
CA ASN A 67 -23.55 0.03 -4.98
C ASN A 67 -24.60 -0.94 -4.40
N GLY A 68 -24.75 -1.04 -3.08
CA GLY A 68 -25.69 -1.95 -2.45
C GLY A 68 -25.30 -3.44 -2.53
N SER A 69 -24.13 -3.76 -3.11
CA SER A 69 -23.57 -5.12 -3.14
C SER A 69 -22.86 -5.46 -1.83
N TYR A 70 -23.59 -5.53 -0.71
CA TYR A 70 -23.00 -5.78 0.62
C TYR A 70 -22.65 -7.25 0.90
N ASN A 71 -22.54 -8.10 -0.12
CA ASN A 71 -22.17 -9.49 0.08
C ASN A 71 -20.77 -9.57 0.70
N LEU A 72 -20.72 -10.03 1.95
CA LEU A 72 -19.49 -10.16 2.73
C LEU A 72 -18.43 -10.96 1.97
N SER A 73 -18.84 -12.01 1.27
CA SER A 73 -17.99 -12.82 0.39
C SER A 73 -17.29 -11.98 -0.68
N THR A 74 -18.00 -11.05 -1.33
CA THR A 74 -17.45 -10.16 -2.36
C THR A 74 -16.47 -9.14 -1.79
N ILE A 75 -16.76 -8.60 -0.60
CA ILE A 75 -15.85 -7.68 0.09
C ILE A 75 -14.57 -8.42 0.49
N VAL A 76 -14.72 -9.59 1.09
CA VAL A 76 -13.59 -10.43 1.52
C VAL A 76 -12.76 -10.88 0.33
N SER A 77 -13.37 -11.31 -0.78
CA SER A 77 -12.62 -11.71 -1.98
C SER A 77 -11.82 -10.54 -2.57
N ASN A 78 -12.42 -9.34 -2.61
CA ASN A 78 -11.74 -8.15 -3.13
C ASN A 78 -10.58 -7.72 -2.23
N VAL A 79 -10.74 -7.79 -0.92
CA VAL A 79 -9.67 -7.48 0.05
C VAL A 79 -8.55 -8.52 -0.04
N ILE A 80 -8.86 -9.82 -0.10
CA ILE A 80 -7.87 -10.90 -0.24
C ILE A 80 -7.10 -10.74 -1.54
N PHE A 81 -7.79 -10.52 -2.66
CA PHE A 81 -7.15 -10.29 -3.95
C PHE A 81 -6.20 -9.09 -3.89
N LEU A 82 -6.63 -7.99 -3.27
CA LEU A 82 -5.81 -6.79 -3.11
C LEU A 82 -4.55 -7.07 -2.29
N VAL A 83 -4.68 -7.75 -1.16
CA VAL A 83 -3.55 -8.13 -0.29
C VAL A 83 -2.56 -9.00 -1.05
N LEU A 84 -3.04 -10.05 -1.74
CA LEU A 84 -2.21 -10.95 -2.52
C LEU A 84 -1.49 -10.22 -3.66
N PHE A 85 -2.20 -9.33 -4.37
CA PHE A 85 -1.63 -8.52 -5.45
C PHE A 85 -0.55 -7.56 -4.94
N THR A 86 -0.78 -6.95 -3.77
CA THR A 86 0.21 -6.07 -3.12
C THR A 86 1.47 -6.85 -2.74
N LEU A 87 1.31 -8.02 -2.11
CA LEU A 87 2.43 -8.89 -1.76
C LEU A 87 3.20 -9.34 -3.00
N PHE A 88 2.50 -9.70 -4.07
CA PHE A 88 3.10 -10.05 -5.35
C PHE A 88 3.97 -8.91 -5.89
N ILE A 89 3.46 -7.67 -5.92
CA ILE A 89 4.24 -6.49 -6.36
C ILE A 89 5.46 -6.26 -5.48
N VAL A 90 5.31 -6.31 -4.15
CA VAL A 90 6.43 -6.10 -3.21
C VAL A 90 7.54 -7.13 -3.42
N VAL A 91 7.17 -8.42 -3.51
CA VAL A 91 8.13 -9.50 -3.77
C VAL A 91 8.78 -9.34 -5.15
N PHE A 92 8.00 -8.98 -6.17
CA PHE A 92 8.51 -8.76 -7.52
C PHE A 92 9.54 -7.62 -7.57
N ILE A 93 9.24 -6.46 -6.96
CA ILE A 93 10.16 -5.32 -6.87
C ILE A 93 11.43 -5.70 -6.10
N PHE A 94 11.29 -6.42 -4.99
CA PHE A 94 12.42 -6.87 -4.19
C PHE A 94 13.35 -7.80 -4.98
N LEU A 95 12.79 -8.79 -5.68
CA LEU A 95 13.55 -9.70 -6.54
C LEU A 95 14.23 -8.96 -7.70
N LEU A 96 13.54 -8.00 -8.33
CA LEU A 96 14.10 -7.19 -9.41
C LEU A 96 15.31 -6.38 -8.93
N MET A 97 15.24 -5.78 -7.74
CA MET A 97 16.38 -5.12 -7.10
C MET A 97 17.55 -6.08 -6.83
N LEU A 98 17.28 -7.28 -6.32
CA LEU A 98 18.34 -8.28 -6.08
C LEU A 98 19.04 -8.68 -7.37
N ILE A 99 18.30 -8.81 -8.47
CA ILE A 99 18.86 -9.12 -9.78
C ILE A 99 19.75 -7.96 -10.27
N ILE A 100 19.26 -6.72 -10.22
CA ILE A 100 20.02 -5.54 -10.64
C ILE A 100 21.30 -5.38 -9.81
N SER A 101 21.20 -5.49 -8.48
CA SER A 101 22.36 -5.39 -7.58
C SER A 101 23.38 -6.52 -7.79
N ARG A 102 22.93 -7.73 -8.11
CA ARG A 102 23.82 -8.84 -8.48
C ARG A 102 24.54 -8.61 -9.80
N GLN A 103 23.85 -8.09 -10.81
CA GLN A 103 24.46 -7.73 -12.11
C GLN A 103 25.48 -6.61 -11.94
N ALA A 104 25.18 -5.58 -11.15
CA ALA A 104 26.10 -4.49 -10.83
C ALA A 104 27.38 -4.96 -10.12
N ARG A 105 27.33 -6.07 -9.36
CA ARG A 105 28.48 -6.64 -8.65
C ARG A 105 29.38 -7.53 -9.53
N MET A 106 28.89 -7.99 -10.68
CA MET A 106 29.63 -8.84 -11.63
C MET A 106 30.13 -8.06 -12.85
N GLY A 107 29.84 -6.75 -12.93
CA GLY A 107 30.35 -5.83 -13.95
C GLY A 107 31.48 -4.97 -13.41
N PHE A 108 32.62 -5.59 -13.09
CA PHE A 108 34.00 -5.06 -13.13
C PHE A 108 34.96 -6.25 -13.09
#